data_AF-A0A445JRY3-F1
#
_entry.id   AF-A0A445JRY3-F1
#
_cell.length_a   1.000
_cell.length_b   1.000
_cell.length_c   1.000
_cell.angle_alpha   90.00
_cell.angle_beta   90.00
_cell.angle_gamma   90.00
#
_symmetry.space_group_name_H-M   'P 1'
#
loop_
_entity.id
_entity.type
_entity.pdbx_description
1 polymer ?
#
loop_
_entity_poly.entity_id
_entity_poly.type
_entity_poly.pdbx_seq_one_letter_code
_entity_poly.pdbx_strand_id
1 'polypeptide(L)'
;MFLHIVFLLFLLSSTSHATVQDFCVADLKGADTPAGYPCKPPANVTSDDFVYTGLAEAANVTNIINAAVTPAFVAQFPGLNGLELSAARLDLGPSGVIPLHTHPGANELLIVLQGHILAGFISSGNIVYQKVLKKGELMVFPQGLLHFQIAVGKRKALAFPVFSSANPGLQILDFALFASNFSTPLVTQTTFLDPDLVKKLKGVLGGSG
;
A
#
# COMPACT_ATOMS: atom_id res chain seq x y z
N MET A 1 12.14 -52.50 -8.09
CA MET A 1 11.21 -51.46 -7.59
C MET A 1 11.58 -50.93 -6.20
N PHE A 2 12.87 -50.94 -5.81
CA PHE A 2 13.34 -50.29 -4.56
C PHE A 2 14.40 -49.21 -4.84
N LEU A 3 15.08 -49.27 -5.99
CA LEU A 3 16.16 -48.35 -6.35
C LEU A 3 15.65 -46.95 -6.78
N HIS A 4 14.40 -46.83 -7.23
CA HIS A 4 13.82 -45.55 -7.65
C HIS A 4 13.26 -44.73 -6.48
N ILE A 5 13.00 -45.35 -5.32
CA ILE A 5 12.55 -44.64 -4.12
C ILE A 5 13.73 -43.93 -3.43
N VAL A 6 14.93 -44.51 -3.48
CA VAL A 6 16.14 -43.89 -2.89
C VAL A 6 16.57 -42.65 -3.68
N PHE A 7 16.38 -42.61 -4.99
CA PHE A 7 16.74 -41.44 -5.82
C PHE A 7 15.79 -40.24 -5.60
N LEU A 8 14.52 -40.48 -5.25
CA LEU A 8 13.59 -39.38 -4.91
C LEU A 8 13.85 -38.75 -3.54
N LEU A 9 14.55 -39.43 -2.62
CA LEU A 9 14.90 -38.85 -1.32
C LEU A 9 16.08 -37.87 -1.37
N PHE A 10 16.92 -37.92 -2.40
CA PHE A 10 18.09 -37.03 -2.53
C PHE A 10 17.75 -35.63 -3.07
N LEU A 11 16.52 -35.41 -3.55
CA LEU A 11 16.06 -34.11 -4.06
C LEU A 11 15.39 -33.20 -3.00
N LEU A 12 15.30 -33.66 -1.74
CA LEU A 12 14.75 -32.88 -0.61
C LEU A 12 15.84 -32.27 0.28
N SER A 13 17.07 -32.12 -0.23
CA SER A 13 18.10 -31.32 0.44
C SER A 13 17.85 -29.82 0.17
N SER A 14 16.67 -29.33 0.51
CA SER A 14 16.46 -27.90 0.76
C SER A 14 17.21 -27.58 2.05
N THR A 15 18.53 -27.44 1.96
CA THR A 15 19.29 -26.75 2.99
C THR A 15 18.91 -25.29 2.90
N SER A 16 17.74 -24.93 3.45
CA SER A 16 17.56 -23.57 3.94
C SER A 16 18.54 -23.45 5.10
N HIS A 17 19.80 -23.16 4.80
CA HIS A 17 20.59 -22.34 5.70
C HIS A 17 19.88 -20.99 5.72
N ALA A 18 18.77 -20.94 6.47
CA ALA A 18 18.25 -19.71 7.01
C ALA A 18 19.36 -19.21 7.94
N THR A 19 20.35 -18.56 7.34
CA THR A 19 21.19 -17.65 8.09
C THR A 19 20.20 -16.68 8.71
N VAL A 20 20.12 -16.69 10.04
CA VAL A 20 19.34 -15.69 10.77
C VAL A 20 20.12 -14.40 10.56
N GLN A 21 19.80 -13.71 9.47
CA GLN A 21 20.35 -12.41 9.16
C GLN A 21 19.44 -11.40 9.82
N ASP A 22 19.96 -10.67 10.81
CA ASP A 22 19.18 -9.73 11.60
C ASP A 22 18.49 -8.66 10.73
N PHE A 23 19.14 -8.24 9.65
CA PHE A 23 18.63 -7.23 8.72
C PHE A 23 19.28 -7.34 7.33
N CYS A 24 18.60 -6.81 6.32
CA CYS A 24 19.11 -6.68 4.95
C CYS A 24 18.75 -5.29 4.43
N VAL A 25 19.52 -4.24 4.77
CA VAL A 25 19.26 -2.88 4.26
C VAL A 25 19.31 -2.90 2.73
N ALA A 26 18.25 -2.46 2.05
CA ALA A 26 18.17 -2.52 0.59
C ALA A 26 19.28 -1.71 -0.09
N ASP A 27 19.94 -2.34 -1.06
CA ASP A 27 20.71 -1.64 -2.09
C ASP A 27 19.76 -1.25 -3.23
N LEU A 28 19.29 0.00 -3.20
CA LEU A 28 18.37 0.55 -4.19
C LEU A 28 18.99 0.69 -5.59
N LYS A 29 20.30 0.45 -5.77
CA LYS A 29 20.92 0.36 -7.11
C LYS A 29 20.68 -0.99 -7.77
N GLY A 30 20.34 -2.02 -6.98
CA GLY A 30 19.99 -3.34 -7.46
C GLY A 30 18.55 -3.42 -7.97
N ALA A 31 18.21 -4.57 -8.57
CA ALA A 31 16.84 -4.85 -8.98
C ALA A 31 15.96 -5.13 -7.75
N ASP A 32 14.75 -4.57 -7.76
CA ASP A 32 13.66 -5.03 -6.90
C ASP A 32 13.13 -6.36 -7.44
N THR A 33 13.04 -7.37 -6.59
CA THR A 33 12.58 -8.72 -6.96
C THR A 33 11.37 -9.11 -6.10
N PRO A 34 10.66 -10.21 -6.40
CA PRO A 34 9.61 -10.70 -5.51
C PRO A 34 10.08 -11.01 -4.08
N ALA A 35 11.39 -11.18 -3.85
CA ALA A 35 11.99 -11.37 -2.52
C ALA A 35 12.53 -10.05 -1.90
N GLY A 36 12.31 -8.91 -2.55
CA GLY A 36 12.86 -7.60 -2.19
C GLY A 36 14.18 -7.29 -2.92
N TYR A 37 14.92 -6.32 -2.38
CA TYR A 37 16.17 -5.84 -2.94
C TYR A 37 17.37 -6.66 -2.43
N PRO A 38 18.48 -6.72 -3.21
CA PRO A 38 19.77 -7.17 -2.66
C PRO A 38 20.20 -6.29 -1.47
N CYS A 39 20.96 -6.86 -0.53
CA CYS A 39 21.43 -6.12 0.65
C CYS A 39 22.64 -5.25 0.34
N LYS A 40 22.73 -4.08 0.99
CA LYS A 40 23.99 -3.32 1.11
C LYS A 40 25.06 -4.17 1.81
N PRO A 41 26.36 -4.02 1.47
CA PRO A 41 27.43 -4.65 2.22
C PRO A 41 27.41 -4.23 3.70
N PRO A 42 27.58 -5.15 4.67
CA PRO A 42 27.52 -4.83 6.10
C PRO A 42 28.48 -3.72 6.54
N ALA A 43 29.64 -3.61 5.88
CA ALA A 43 30.63 -2.56 6.15
C ALA A 43 30.13 -1.12 5.83
N ASN A 44 29.06 -1.00 5.04
CA ASN A 44 28.46 0.28 4.65
C ASN A 44 27.15 0.59 5.38
N VAL A 45 26.74 -0.29 6.31
CA VAL A 45 25.51 -0.10 7.10
C VAL A 45 25.83 0.68 8.36
N THR A 46 24.99 1.65 8.69
CA THR A 46 25.11 2.52 9.87
C THR A 46 23.78 2.64 10.61
N SER A 47 23.76 3.28 11.78
CA SER A 47 22.52 3.57 12.51
C SER A 47 21.51 4.38 11.67
N ASP A 48 22.01 5.21 10.76
CA ASP A 48 21.19 6.09 9.93
C ASP A 48 20.36 5.31 8.91
N ASP A 49 20.78 4.10 8.52
CA ASP A 49 20.00 3.21 7.66
C ASP A 49 18.72 2.68 8.33
N PHE A 50 18.61 2.81 9.66
CA PHE A 50 17.48 2.34 10.47
C PHE A 50 16.60 3.48 10.98
N VAL A 51 16.83 4.72 10.53
CA VAL A 51 16.04 5.89 10.92
C VAL A 51 15.47 6.57 9.68
N TYR A 52 14.17 6.82 9.68
CA TYR A 52 13.50 7.60 8.63
C TYR A 52 12.80 8.82 9.21
N THR A 53 13.23 10.00 8.78
CA THR A 53 12.69 11.28 9.25
C THR A 53 11.64 11.87 8.31
N GLY A 54 11.41 11.26 7.14
CA GLY A 54 10.53 11.80 6.10
C GLY A 54 9.05 11.93 6.48
N LEU A 55 8.62 11.33 7.60
CA LEU A 55 7.24 11.44 8.11
C LEU A 55 7.05 12.56 9.16
N ALA A 56 8.11 13.30 9.51
CA ALA A 56 8.04 14.32 10.55
C ALA A 56 7.10 15.48 10.18
N GLU A 57 7.14 15.91 8.92
CA GLU A 57 6.44 17.11 8.46
C GLU A 57 5.17 16.80 7.67
N ALA A 58 4.22 17.73 7.72
CA ALA A 58 2.98 17.65 6.94
C ALA A 58 3.24 17.91 5.46
N ALA A 59 2.59 17.12 4.59
CA ALA A 59 2.63 17.34 3.15
C ALA A 59 1.59 18.38 2.67
N ASN A 60 1.79 18.93 1.47
CA ASN A 60 0.86 19.87 0.86
C ASN A 60 -0.41 19.15 0.36
N VAL A 61 -1.56 19.55 0.90
CA VAL A 61 -2.87 19.00 0.54
C VAL A 61 -3.63 19.83 -0.50
N THR A 62 -3.00 20.81 -1.14
CA THR A 62 -3.63 21.65 -2.17
C THR A 62 -3.73 20.90 -3.49
N ASN A 63 -4.69 20.00 -3.60
CA ASN A 63 -4.95 19.19 -4.78
C ASN A 63 -6.43 18.74 -4.82
N ILE A 64 -6.82 18.03 -5.88
CA ILE A 64 -8.21 17.64 -6.15
C ILE A 64 -8.85 16.75 -5.06
N ILE A 65 -8.04 15.98 -4.33
CA ILE A 65 -8.51 15.11 -3.24
C ILE A 65 -8.34 15.74 -1.86
N ASN A 66 -7.74 16.94 -1.79
CA ASN A 66 -7.43 17.67 -0.56
C ASN A 66 -6.71 16.81 0.49
N ALA A 67 -5.78 15.97 0.05
CA ALA A 67 -5.08 14.98 0.85
C ALA A 67 -3.66 14.72 0.34
N ALA A 68 -2.79 14.21 1.19
CA ALA A 68 -1.44 13.79 0.82
C ALA A 68 -1.03 12.54 1.60
N VAL A 69 -0.34 11.63 0.92
CA VAL A 69 0.26 10.43 1.50
C VAL A 69 1.77 10.52 1.30
N THR A 70 2.52 10.54 2.40
CA THR A 70 3.99 10.52 2.38
C THR A 70 4.45 9.11 2.75
N PRO A 71 5.00 8.32 1.81
CA PRO A 71 5.40 6.94 2.09
C PRO A 71 6.72 6.85 2.87
N ALA A 72 6.79 5.82 3.70
CA ALA A 72 8.01 5.25 4.26
C ALA A 72 8.06 3.77 3.88
N PHE A 73 8.07 3.49 2.57
CA PHE A 73 8.23 2.14 2.02
C PHE A 73 9.70 1.86 1.77
N VAL A 74 10.06 0.63 1.39
CA VAL A 74 11.46 0.24 1.15
C VAL A 74 12.22 1.17 0.19
N ALA A 75 11.54 1.75 -0.80
CA ALA A 75 12.13 2.70 -1.74
C ALA A 75 12.53 4.05 -1.10
N GLN A 76 11.89 4.46 -0.01
CA GLN A 76 12.23 5.66 0.76
C GLN A 76 13.03 5.34 2.03
N PHE A 77 12.77 4.17 2.62
CA PHE A 77 13.37 3.70 3.86
C PHE A 77 13.95 2.28 3.67
N PRO A 78 15.19 2.17 3.13
CA PRO A 78 15.83 0.91 2.77
C PRO A 78 15.99 -0.09 3.92
N GLY A 79 16.02 0.38 5.17
CA GLY A 79 16.11 -0.47 6.36
C GLY A 79 14.92 -1.42 6.53
N LEU A 80 13.79 -1.18 5.85
CA LEU A 80 12.60 -2.04 5.91
C LEU A 80 12.70 -3.33 5.07
N ASN A 81 13.72 -3.45 4.21
CA ASN A 81 13.83 -4.56 3.29
C ASN A 81 13.94 -5.91 4.02
N GLY A 82 13.05 -6.83 3.65
CA GLY A 82 12.93 -8.15 4.29
C GLY A 82 12.23 -8.17 5.66
N LEU A 83 11.78 -7.03 6.20
CA LEU A 83 11.15 -6.96 7.53
C LEU A 83 9.63 -7.02 7.53
N GLU A 84 9.00 -7.10 6.35
CA GLU A 84 7.53 -7.16 6.19
C GLU A 84 6.78 -6.03 6.92
N LEU A 85 7.40 -4.85 7.00
CA LEU A 85 6.86 -3.68 7.69
C LEU A 85 7.10 -2.43 6.87
N SER A 86 6.12 -1.54 6.82
CA SER A 86 6.32 -0.16 6.39
C SER A 86 5.28 0.76 7.01
N ALA A 87 5.39 2.06 6.75
CA ALA A 87 4.42 3.03 7.18
C ALA A 87 4.22 4.12 6.12
N ALA A 88 3.21 4.95 6.32
CA ALA A 88 3.12 6.24 5.66
C ALA A 88 2.57 7.27 6.64
N ARG A 89 2.65 8.54 6.24
CA ARG A 89 1.91 9.63 6.88
C ARG A 89 0.76 10.03 5.98
N LEU A 90 -0.42 10.18 6.57
CA LEU A 90 -1.63 10.62 5.90
C LEU A 90 -2.05 12.00 6.44
N ASP A 91 -1.89 13.04 5.62
CA ASP A 91 -2.41 14.38 5.89
C ASP A 91 -3.70 14.61 5.10
N LEU A 92 -4.79 14.92 5.80
CA LEU A 92 -6.08 15.24 5.19
C LEU A 92 -6.44 16.69 5.48
N GLY A 93 -6.72 17.46 4.43
CA GLY A 93 -7.39 18.75 4.55
C GLY A 93 -8.85 18.62 4.99
N PRO A 94 -9.57 19.73 5.21
CA PRO A 94 -11.02 19.70 5.46
C PRO A 94 -11.78 18.95 4.36
N SER A 95 -12.55 17.91 4.72
CA SER A 95 -13.20 17.00 3.77
C SER A 95 -12.25 16.31 2.77
N GLY A 96 -10.94 16.28 3.05
CA GLY A 96 -9.96 15.56 2.24
C GLY A 96 -10.25 14.06 2.22
N VAL A 97 -9.97 13.43 1.08
CA VAL A 97 -10.32 12.04 0.80
C VAL A 97 -9.12 11.28 0.30
N ILE A 98 -8.94 10.07 0.82
CA ILE A 98 -8.25 9.01 0.10
C ILE A 98 -9.36 8.15 -0.53
N PRO A 99 -9.46 8.12 -1.87
CA PRO A 99 -10.55 7.46 -2.57
C PRO A 99 -10.49 5.94 -2.36
N LEU A 100 -11.50 5.21 -2.83
CA LEU A 100 -11.50 3.75 -2.76
C LEU A 100 -10.22 3.19 -3.39
N HIS A 101 -9.46 2.45 -2.60
CA HIS A 101 -8.19 1.86 -2.99
C HIS A 101 -7.94 0.56 -2.25
N THR A 102 -6.91 -0.16 -2.69
CA THR A 102 -6.46 -1.41 -2.08
C THR A 102 -4.94 -1.51 -2.06
N HIS A 103 -4.43 -2.30 -1.12
CA HIS A 103 -3.03 -2.69 -0.98
C HIS A 103 -2.92 -4.19 -1.30
N PRO A 104 -2.45 -4.56 -2.50
CA PRO A 104 -2.34 -5.97 -2.89
C PRO A 104 -1.35 -6.75 -2.02
N GLY A 105 -0.32 -6.07 -1.50
CA GLY A 105 0.79 -6.70 -0.79
C GLY A 105 0.74 -6.63 0.73
N ALA A 106 -0.27 -5.99 1.35
CA ALA A 106 -0.26 -5.81 2.80
C ALA A 106 -1.65 -5.63 3.42
N ASN A 107 -1.77 -6.01 4.69
CA ASN A 107 -2.77 -5.44 5.58
C ASN A 107 -2.34 -4.03 5.99
N GLU A 108 -3.29 -3.15 6.28
CA GLU A 108 -3.05 -1.82 6.82
C GLU A 108 -3.65 -1.70 8.23
N LEU A 109 -2.92 -1.05 9.14
CA LEU A 109 -3.43 -0.57 10.42
C LEU A 109 -3.31 0.95 10.46
N LEU A 110 -4.44 1.65 10.43
CA LEU A 110 -4.50 3.10 10.52
C LEU A 110 -4.55 3.55 11.97
N ILE A 111 -3.70 4.52 12.33
CA ILE A 111 -3.65 5.13 13.65
C ILE A 111 -3.94 6.62 13.53
N VAL A 112 -5.02 7.12 14.13
CA VAL A 112 -5.40 8.55 14.04
C VAL A 112 -4.68 9.37 15.11
N LEU A 113 -3.96 10.43 14.72
CA LEU A 113 -3.26 11.31 15.68
C LEU A 113 -3.90 12.70 15.83
N GLN A 114 -4.63 13.18 14.82
CA GLN A 114 -5.33 14.46 14.87
C GLN A 114 -6.65 14.42 14.10
N GLY A 115 -7.63 15.18 14.58
CA GLY A 115 -8.92 15.30 13.92
C GLY A 115 -9.76 14.04 14.03
N HIS A 116 -10.72 13.90 13.12
CA HIS A 116 -11.59 12.74 13.02
C HIS A 116 -11.61 12.26 11.56
N ILE A 117 -11.59 10.95 11.37
CA ILE A 117 -11.56 10.32 10.05
C ILE A 117 -12.71 9.34 9.95
N LEU A 118 -13.61 9.53 8.98
CA LEU A 118 -14.53 8.48 8.57
C LEU A 118 -13.72 7.51 7.70
N ALA A 119 -13.56 6.28 8.17
CA ALA A 119 -12.85 5.24 7.45
C ALA A 119 -13.70 3.98 7.35
N GLY A 120 -13.47 3.20 6.30
CA GLY A 120 -14.18 1.95 6.11
C GLY A 120 -13.61 1.08 5.00
N PHE A 121 -13.96 -0.20 5.03
CA PHE A 121 -13.64 -1.16 3.98
C PHE A 121 -14.86 -1.96 3.53
N ILE A 122 -14.74 -2.57 2.36
CA ILE A 122 -15.75 -3.43 1.73
C ILE A 122 -15.23 -4.87 1.80
N SER A 123 -15.96 -5.74 2.48
CA SER A 123 -15.65 -7.17 2.53
C SER A 123 -15.95 -7.87 1.21
N SER A 124 -15.41 -9.08 1.00
CA SER A 124 -15.72 -9.93 -0.16
C SER A 124 -17.20 -10.34 -0.25
N GLY A 125 -17.95 -10.22 0.85
CA GLY A 125 -19.41 -10.36 0.88
C GLY A 125 -20.16 -9.09 0.50
N ASN A 126 -19.49 -8.05 -0.01
CA ASN A 126 -20.02 -6.73 -0.34
C ASN A 126 -20.65 -5.97 0.85
N ILE A 127 -20.27 -6.34 2.09
CA ILE A 127 -20.67 -5.60 3.29
C ILE A 127 -19.65 -4.51 3.60
N VAL A 128 -20.16 -3.29 3.81
CA VAL A 128 -19.38 -2.11 4.19
C VAL A 128 -19.26 -2.05 5.72
N TYR A 129 -18.03 -1.97 6.21
CA TYR A 129 -17.72 -1.73 7.62
C TYR A 129 -17.05 -0.38 7.75
N GLN A 130 -17.69 0.58 8.43
CA GLN A 130 -17.18 1.94 8.55
C GLN A 130 -17.42 2.55 9.94
N LYS A 131 -16.53 3.46 10.34
CA LYS A 131 -16.61 4.18 11.60
C LYS A 131 -15.95 5.55 11.48
N VAL A 132 -16.45 6.52 12.25
CA VAL A 132 -15.71 7.76 12.52
C VAL A 132 -14.72 7.48 13.64
N LEU A 133 -13.43 7.49 13.28
CA LEU A 133 -12.30 7.33 14.18
C LEU A 133 -11.86 8.68 14.74
N LYS A 134 -11.45 8.68 16.00
CA LYS A 134 -10.93 9.83 16.74
C LYS A 134 -9.45 9.63 17.07
N LYS A 135 -8.79 10.70 17.54
CA LYS A 135 -7.40 10.64 18.02
C LYS A 135 -7.20 9.46 18.99
N GLY A 136 -6.19 8.63 18.70
CA GLY A 136 -5.81 7.46 19.48
C GLY A 136 -6.55 6.18 19.10
N GLU A 137 -7.59 6.25 18.25
CA GLU A 137 -8.32 5.08 17.77
C GLU A 137 -7.65 4.50 16.51
N LEU A 138 -7.82 3.19 16.33
CA LEU A 138 -7.23 2.42 15.25
C LEU A 138 -8.30 1.71 14.42
N MET A 139 -8.00 1.46 13.14
CA MET A 139 -8.79 0.58 12.29
C MET A 139 -7.87 -0.28 11.43
N VAL A 140 -8.21 -1.56 11.31
CA VAL A 140 -7.51 -2.51 10.44
C VAL A 140 -8.23 -2.60 9.09
N PHE A 141 -7.46 -2.65 8.01
CA PHE A 141 -7.92 -2.94 6.67
C PHE A 141 -7.24 -4.23 6.18
N PRO A 142 -8.01 -5.32 5.98
CA PRO A 142 -7.45 -6.57 5.49
C PRO A 142 -6.84 -6.44 4.09
N GLN A 143 -5.76 -7.17 3.85
CA GLN A 143 -5.03 -7.17 2.59
C GLN A 143 -5.96 -7.39 1.38
N GLY A 144 -5.76 -6.58 0.34
CA GLY A 144 -6.50 -6.70 -0.91
C GLY A 144 -7.92 -6.13 -0.88
N LEU A 145 -8.48 -5.75 0.28
CA LEU A 145 -9.84 -5.20 0.33
C LEU A 145 -9.87 -3.70 -0.01
N LEU A 146 -10.91 -3.31 -0.76
CA LEU A 146 -11.19 -1.92 -1.06
C LEU A 146 -11.59 -1.16 0.21
N HIS A 147 -10.93 -0.03 0.46
CA HIS A 147 -11.16 0.81 1.62
C HIS A 147 -10.88 2.29 1.32
N PHE A 148 -11.26 3.17 2.24
CA PHE A 148 -11.19 4.62 2.06
C PHE A 148 -11.01 5.35 3.40
N GLN A 149 -10.59 6.61 3.34
CA GLN A 149 -10.51 7.52 4.48
C GLN A 149 -10.99 8.93 4.08
N ILE A 150 -11.79 9.57 4.92
CA ILE A 150 -12.31 10.93 4.70
C ILE A 150 -12.18 11.75 5.98
N ALA A 151 -11.59 12.93 5.93
CA ALA A 151 -11.58 13.85 7.06
C ALA A 151 -12.99 14.37 7.35
N VAL A 152 -13.42 14.28 8.61
CA VAL A 152 -14.78 14.68 8.99
C VAL A 152 -14.86 16.19 9.26
N GLY A 153 -15.78 16.84 8.55
CA GLY A 153 -16.13 18.24 8.76
C GLY A 153 -15.07 19.21 8.23
N LYS A 154 -15.01 20.40 8.84
CA LYS A 154 -14.18 21.52 8.33
C LYS A 154 -12.75 21.55 8.89
N ARG A 155 -12.28 20.47 9.52
CA ARG A 155 -10.97 20.41 10.18
C ARG A 155 -10.04 19.47 9.43
N LYS A 156 -8.74 19.75 9.50
CA LYS A 156 -7.70 18.83 9.06
C LYS A 156 -7.67 17.58 9.94
N ALA A 157 -7.21 16.47 9.39
CA ALA A 157 -6.93 15.23 10.12
C ALA A 157 -5.54 14.69 9.76
N LEU A 158 -4.95 13.95 10.69
CA LEU A 158 -3.64 13.31 10.55
C LEU A 158 -3.75 11.87 11.05
N ALA A 159 -3.24 10.94 10.26
CA ALA A 159 -3.10 9.54 10.65
C ALA A 159 -1.81 8.94 10.11
N PHE A 160 -1.41 7.81 10.67
CA PHE A 160 -0.30 6.99 10.20
C PHE A 160 -0.84 5.59 9.90
N PRO A 161 -0.95 5.20 8.62
CA PRO A 161 -1.09 3.80 8.26
C PRO A 161 0.24 3.05 8.41
N VAL A 162 0.17 1.84 8.95
CA VAL A 162 1.27 0.88 9.08
C VAL A 162 0.89 -0.37 8.32
N PHE A 163 1.84 -0.94 7.58
CA PHE A 163 1.57 -2.03 6.65
C PHE A 163 2.37 -3.29 6.98
N SER A 164 1.77 -4.46 6.79
CA SER A 164 2.42 -5.77 6.93
C SER A 164 3.25 -6.16 5.69
N SER A 165 3.93 -5.18 5.07
CA SER A 165 4.88 -5.37 3.97
C SER A 165 5.79 -4.15 3.87
N ALA A 166 7.04 -4.36 3.45
CA ALA A 166 7.97 -3.27 3.13
C ALA A 166 7.56 -2.47 1.89
N ASN A 167 6.71 -3.06 1.03
CA ASN A 167 6.12 -2.42 -0.15
C ASN A 167 4.66 -2.90 -0.30
N PRO A 168 3.67 -2.18 0.26
CA PRO A 168 2.28 -2.63 0.26
C PRO A 168 1.61 -2.60 -1.13
N GLY A 169 2.21 -1.89 -2.10
CA GLY A 169 1.55 -1.50 -3.34
C GLY A 169 0.39 -0.54 -3.10
N LEU A 170 -0.16 0.05 -4.16
CA LEU A 170 -1.36 0.90 -4.06
C LEU A 170 -2.11 0.81 -5.39
N GLN A 171 -3.39 0.51 -5.33
CA GLN A 171 -4.27 0.58 -6.50
C GLN A 171 -5.53 1.36 -6.13
N ILE A 172 -5.70 2.54 -6.74
CA ILE A 172 -6.92 3.34 -6.63
C ILE A 172 -7.93 2.81 -7.65
N LEU A 173 -9.15 2.49 -7.18
CA LEU A 173 -10.19 1.86 -8.00
C LEU A 173 -10.50 2.67 -9.26
N ASP A 174 -10.76 3.97 -9.10
CA ASP A 174 -11.12 4.85 -10.22
C ASP A 174 -9.97 4.99 -11.22
N PHE A 175 -8.71 4.94 -10.76
CA PHE A 175 -7.56 5.01 -11.66
C PHE A 175 -7.39 3.69 -12.43
N ALA A 176 -7.62 2.55 -11.79
CA ALA A 176 -7.60 1.26 -12.46
C ALA A 176 -8.66 1.18 -13.57
N LEU A 177 -9.86 1.72 -13.34
CA LEU A 177 -10.95 1.72 -14.31
C LEU A 177 -10.81 2.79 -15.40
N PHE A 178 -10.42 4.01 -15.02
CA PHE A 178 -10.60 5.19 -15.87
C PHE A 178 -9.32 6.00 -16.13
N ALA A 179 -8.23 5.76 -15.41
CA ALA A 179 -6.92 6.39 -15.65
C ALA A 179 -5.89 5.39 -16.22
N SER A 180 -6.37 4.33 -16.85
CA SER A 180 -5.56 3.25 -17.42
C SER A 180 -5.80 3.07 -18.92
N ASN A 181 -5.12 2.10 -19.52
CA ASN A 181 -5.36 1.63 -20.88
C ASN A 181 -6.52 0.60 -20.97
N PHE A 182 -7.32 0.42 -19.90
CA PHE A 182 -8.46 -0.50 -19.91
C PHE A 182 -9.52 -0.02 -20.89
N SER A 183 -9.84 -0.79 -21.93
CA SER A 183 -10.63 -0.26 -23.03
C SER A 183 -12.07 0.13 -22.63
N THR A 184 -12.57 1.23 -23.20
CA THR A 184 -13.93 1.72 -22.94
C THR A 184 -15.00 0.62 -23.12
N PRO A 185 -15.01 -0.18 -24.22
CA PRO A 185 -15.98 -1.26 -24.37
C PRO A 185 -15.92 -2.32 -23.26
N LEU A 186 -14.72 -2.67 -22.78
CA LEU A 186 -14.57 -3.65 -21.70
C LEU A 186 -14.97 -3.07 -20.35
N VAL A 187 -14.66 -1.80 -20.07
CA VAL A 187 -15.15 -1.11 -18.87
C VAL A 187 -16.68 -1.06 -18.88
N THR A 188 -17.31 -0.66 -19.98
CA THR A 188 -18.77 -0.72 -20.14
C THR A 188 -19.31 -2.13 -19.86
N GLN A 189 -18.70 -3.16 -20.45
CA GLN A 189 -19.17 -4.54 -20.28
C GLN A 189 -19.01 -5.07 -18.85
N THR A 190 -17.95 -4.68 -18.14
CA THR A 190 -17.63 -5.19 -16.80
C THR A 190 -18.24 -4.39 -15.66
N THR A 191 -18.57 -3.12 -15.89
CA THR A 191 -19.19 -2.22 -14.90
C THR A 191 -20.66 -1.94 -15.16
N PHE A 192 -21.16 -2.27 -16.37
CA PHE A 192 -22.50 -1.95 -16.86
C PHE A 192 -22.80 -0.44 -16.93
N LEU A 193 -21.76 0.41 -16.90
CA LEU A 193 -21.89 1.85 -17.07
C LEU A 193 -22.08 2.23 -18.54
N ASP A 194 -22.83 3.31 -18.77
CA ASP A 194 -23.03 3.88 -20.09
C ASP A 194 -21.68 4.22 -20.77
N PRO A 195 -21.48 3.90 -22.07
CA PRO A 195 -20.23 4.16 -22.78
C PRO A 195 -19.81 5.63 -22.78
N ASP A 196 -20.76 6.57 -22.89
CA ASP A 196 -20.43 8.00 -22.91
C ASP A 196 -20.10 8.52 -21.50
N LEU A 197 -20.70 7.94 -20.46
CA LEU A 197 -20.25 8.15 -19.09
C LEU A 197 -18.81 7.64 -18.87
N VAL A 198 -18.47 6.44 -19.36
CA VAL A 198 -17.11 5.89 -19.26
C VAL A 198 -16.09 6.78 -19.96
N LYS A 199 -16.38 7.22 -21.19
CA LYS A 199 -15.53 8.17 -21.93
C LYS A 199 -15.36 9.48 -21.15
N LYS A 200 -16.42 9.99 -20.53
CA LYS A 200 -16.37 11.20 -19.71
C LYS A 200 -15.45 11.03 -18.50
N LEU A 201 -15.58 9.92 -17.76
CA LEU A 201 -14.72 9.64 -16.60
C LEU A 201 -13.25 9.49 -17.01
N LYS A 202 -12.97 8.80 -18.12
CA LYS A 202 -11.63 8.71 -18.70
C LYS A 202 -11.08 10.06 -19.13
N GLY A 203 -11.91 10.92 -19.72
CA GLY A 203 -11.52 12.28 -20.08
C GLY A 203 -11.14 13.14 -18.87
N VAL A 204 -11.80 12.93 -17.72
CA VAL A 204 -11.45 13.62 -16.46
C VAL A 204 -10.14 13.09 -15.87
N LEU A 205 -9.92 11.77 -15.94
CA LEU A 205 -8.81 11.10 -15.24
C LEU A 205 -7.58 10.79 -16.11
N GLY A 206 -7.66 11.02 -17.43
CA GLY A 206 -6.55 10.85 -18.37
C GLY A 206 -6.36 9.43 -18.92
N GLY A 207 -7.37 8.57 -18.88
CA GLY A 207 -7.29 7.21 -19.44
C GLY A 207 -7.28 7.19 -20.97
N SER A 208 -6.65 6.17 -21.56
CA SER A 208 -6.39 6.09 -23.01
C SER A 208 -7.09 4.93 -23.74
N GLY A 209 -7.76 4.02 -23.03
CA GLY A 209 -8.50 2.88 -23.57
C GLY A 209 -9.97 3.13 -23.88
#